data_AF-A0A327HMY9-F1
#
_entry.id   AF-A0A327HMY9-F1
#
_cell.length_a   1.000
_cell.length_b   1.000
_cell.length_c   1.000
_cell.angle_alpha   90.00
_cell.angle_beta   90.00
_cell.angle_gamma   90.00
#
_symmetry.space_group_name_H-M   'P 1'
#
loop_
_entity.id
_entity.type
_entity.pdbx_description
1 polymer ?
#
loop_
_entity_poly.entity_id
_entity_poly.type
_entity_poly.pdbx_seq_one_letter_code
_entity_poly.pdbx_strand_id
1 'polypeptide(L)' 'MVQSMIDDLTEALTDAAKHDGGNSAAGTRVRKAMQGAKAAAQAIRLQVQSDKNSR' A
#
# COMPACT_ATOMS: atom_id res chain seq x y z
N MET A 1 4.03 7.38 9.02
CA MET A 1 4.22 7.05 7.58
C MET A 1 4.11 5.55 7.34
N VAL A 2 4.94 4.71 7.98
CA VAL A 2 4.86 3.25 7.84
C VAL A 2 3.51 2.69 8.31
N GLN A 3 3.01 3.14 9.47
CA GLN A 3 1.74 2.66 10.01
C GLN A 3 0.56 2.85 9.05
N SER A 4 0.40 4.05 8.48
CA SER A 4 -0.65 4.33 7.50
C SER A 4 -0.59 3.40 6.28
N MET A 5 0.61 3.07 5.79
CA MET A 5 0.74 2.10 4.68
C MET A 5 0.31 0.70 5.10
N ILE A 6 0.56 0.29 6.35
CA ILE A 6 0.13 -0.99 6.89
C ILE A 6 -1.40 -1.04 7.02
N ASP A 7 -2.01 0.06 7.49
CA ASP A 7 -3.46 0.16 7.62
C ASP A 7 -4.14 0.03 6.25
N ASP A 8 -3.67 0.77 5.25
CA ASP A 8 -4.18 0.72 3.86
C ASP A 8 -4.06 -0.69 3.25
N LEU A 9 -2.95 -1.39 3.50
CA LEU A 9 -2.73 -2.76 3.03
C LEU A 9 -3.63 -3.76 3.75
N THR A 10 -3.91 -3.53 5.03
CA THR A 10 -4.80 -4.39 5.84
C THR A 10 -6.24 -4.24 5.37
N GLU A 11 -6.70 -3.02 5.06
CA GLU A 11 -8.03 -2.79 4.51
C GLU A 11 -8.21 -3.48 3.14
N ALA A 12 -7.16 -3.50 2.32
CA ALA A 12 -7.19 -4.15 1.01
C ALA A 12 -7.43 -5.66 1.07
N LEU A 13 -7.19 -6.33 2.21
CA LEU A 13 -7.44 -7.77 2.39
C LEU A 13 -8.90 -8.15 2.11
N THR A 14 -9.84 -7.28 2.48
CA THR A 14 -11.27 -7.54 2.25
C THR A 14 -11.61 -7.56 0.77
N ASP A 15 -11.02 -6.65 -0.02
CA ASP A 15 -11.22 -6.63 -1.47
C ASP A 15 -10.42 -7.73 -2.18
N ALA A 16 -9.26 -8.14 -1.65
CA ALA A 16 -8.51 -9.28 -2.15
C ALA A 16 -9.34 -10.57 -2.06
N ALA A 17 -9.92 -10.87 -0.89
CA ALA A 17 -10.78 -12.03 -0.72
C ALA A 17 -12.01 -12.01 -1.66
N LYS A 18 -12.62 -10.84 -1.88
CA LYS A 18 -13.71 -10.69 -2.86
C LYS A 18 -13.23 -10.92 -4.29
N HIS A 19 -12.02 -10.47 -4.64
CA HIS A 19 -11.44 -10.63 -5.96
C HIS A 19 -11.15 -12.11 -6.28
N ASP A 20 -10.61 -12.85 -5.32
CA ASP A 20 -10.39 -14.30 -5.43
C ASP A 20 -11.70 -15.06 -5.70
N GLY A 21 -12.82 -14.53 -5.20
CA GLY A 21 -14.19 -15.00 -5.51
C GLY A 21 -14.74 -14.55 -6.87
N GLY A 22 -13.94 -13.95 -7.76
CA GLY A 22 -14.33 -13.52 -9.10
C GLY A 22 -14.87 -12.10 -9.22
N ASN A 23 -14.87 -11.30 -8.15
CA ASN A 23 -15.33 -9.90 -8.22
C ASN A 23 -14.31 -9.00 -8.90
N SER A 24 -14.56 -8.62 -10.17
CA SER A 24 -13.65 -7.77 -10.96
C SER A 24 -13.53 -6.34 -10.43
N ALA A 25 -14.58 -5.80 -9.82
CA ALA A 25 -14.54 -4.45 -9.22
C ALA A 25 -13.65 -4.42 -7.97
N ALA A 26 -13.67 -5.49 -7.18
CA ALA A 26 -12.76 -5.66 -6.04
C ALA A 26 -11.30 -5.73 -6.50
N GLY A 27 -11.01 -6.48 -7.57
CA GLY A 27 -9.67 -6.51 -8.18
C GLY A 27 -9.18 -5.12 -8.63
N THR A 28 -10.09 -4.29 -9.16
CA THR A 28 -9.76 -2.89 -9.50
C THR A 28 -9.38 -2.07 -8.27
N ARG A 29 -10.05 -2.27 -7.13
CA ARG A 29 -9.73 -1.59 -5.87
C ARG A 29 -8.40 -2.08 -5.28
N VAL A 30 -8.16 -3.39 -5.26
CA VAL A 30 -6.86 -3.96 -4.85
C VAL A 30 -5.72 -3.37 -5.68
N ARG A 31 -5.87 -3.33 -7.02
CA ARG A 31 -4.85 -2.75 -7.89
C ARG A 31 -4.56 -1.28 -7.54
N LYS A 32 -5.59 -0.47 -7.25
CA LYS A 32 -5.42 0.92 -6.82
C LYS A 32 -4.73 1.03 -5.46
N ALA A 33 -5.11 0.20 -4.49
CA ALA A 33 -4.47 0.15 -3.17
C ALA A 33 -2.97 -0.19 -3.29
N MET A 34 -2.61 -1.19 -4.12
CA MET A 34 -1.20 -1.55 -4.37
C MET A 34 -0.40 -0.42 -5.04
N GLN A 35 -1.03 0.36 -5.93
CA GLN A 35 -0.40 1.54 -6.51
C GLN A 35 -0.09 2.61 -5.45
N GLY A 36 -1.02 2.84 -4.52
CA GLY A 36 -0.80 3.73 -3.37
C GLY A 36 0.33 3.22 -2.47
N ALA A 37 0.32 1.92 -2.12
CA ALA A 37 1.35 1.31 -1.28
C ALA A 37 2.75 1.44 -1.89
N LYS A 38 2.90 1.28 -3.21
CA LYS A 38 4.18 1.51 -3.91
C LYS A 38 4.69 2.94 -3.69
N ALA A 39 3.82 3.94 -3.83
CA ALA A 39 4.20 5.34 -3.64
C ALA A 39 4.57 5.62 -2.17
N ALA A 40 3.78 5.12 -1.22
CA ALA A 40 4.04 5.25 0.21
C ALA A 40 5.38 4.61 0.61
N ALA A 41 5.66 3.39 0.13
CA ALA A 41 6.92 2.69 0.39
C ALA A 41 8.13 3.48 -0.16
N GLN A 42 8.01 4.06 -1.35
CA GLN A 42 9.06 4.90 -1.92
C GLN A 42 9.31 6.16 -1.07
N ALA A 43 8.24 6.83 -0.61
CA ALA A 43 8.36 8.01 0.24
C ALA A 43 9.04 7.69 1.58
N ILE A 44 8.66 6.58 2.23
CA ILE A 44 9.28 6.10 3.46
C ILE A 44 10.78 5.83 3.24
N ARG A 45 11.14 5.12 2.16
CA ARG A 45 12.54 4.81 1.84
C ARG A 45 13.37 6.08 1.65
N LEU A 46 12.84 7.07 0.93
CA LEU A 46 13.52 8.36 0.71
C LEU A 46 13.71 9.11 2.02
N GLN A 47 12.69 9.13 2.90
CA GLN A 47 12.79 9.77 4.21
C GLN A 47 13.91 9.14 5.05
N VAL A 48 13.91 7.81 5.18
CA VAL A 48 14.96 7.08 5.93
C VAL A 48 16.36 7.38 5.38
N GLN A 49 16.49 7.45 4.05
CA GLN A 49 17.76 7.81 3.43
C GLN A 49 18.18 9.25 3.74
N SER A 50 17.23 10.20 3.74
CA SER A 50 17.49 11.58 4.13
C SER A 50 17.92 11.67 5.59
N ASP A 51 17.23 10.98 6.51
CA ASP A 51 17.53 10.95 7.94
C ASP A 51 18.91 10.34 8.23
N LYS A 52 19.35 9.37 7.42
CA LYS A 52 20.71 8.83 7.48
C LYS A 52 21.74 9.86 7.05
N ASN A 53 21.48 10.59 5.97
CA ASN A 53 22.43 11.52 5.38
C ASN A 53 22.53 12.86 6.14
N SER A 54 21.56 13.17 7.00
CA SER A 54 21.53 14.39 7.82
C SER A 54 22.13 14.22 9.22
N ARG A 55 22.65 13.03 9.53
CA ARG A 55 23.42 12.72 10.75
C ARG A 55 24.90 12.65 10.41
#